data_AF-N4TGR8-F1
#
_entry.id   AF-N4TGR8-F1
#
_cell.length_a   1.000
_cell.length_b   1.000
_cell.length_c   1.000
_cell.angle_alpha   90.00
_cell.angle_beta   90.00
_cell.angle_gamma   90.00
#
_symmetry.space_group_name_H-M   'P 1'
#
loop_
_entity.id
_entity.type
_entity.pdbx_description
1 polymer ?
#
loop_
_entity_poly.entity_id
_entity_poly.type
_entity_poly.pdbx_seq_one_letter_code
_entity_poly.pdbx_strand_id
1 'polypeptide(L)'
;MTRTHKPAVAIFGPTASVPHPSSYQQLIETRGDAMVKQGLLAELRELKALEKTLLQGERDFNRGVWKAIGYPEFSPYLDYDGASDIKREVLYHQGVTMMRASTLQYGFNQLEWLRHTLTPFLHQRKVATISLNVTDKQSWAAEVEGPALSMASQFFHGTHSVTPVPGKVSNPRVVCLL
;
A
#
# COMPACT_ATOMS: atom_id res chain seq x y z
N MET A 1 -6.58 11.60 42.38
CA MET A 1 -7.15 11.05 41.13
C MET A 1 -6.37 11.63 39.96
N THR A 2 -5.34 10.92 39.49
CA THR A 2 -4.57 11.31 38.30
C THR A 2 -5.43 11.04 37.07
N ARG A 3 -5.98 12.11 36.48
CA ARG A 3 -6.71 12.08 35.23
C ARG A 3 -5.71 11.68 34.14
N THR A 4 -5.67 10.40 33.78
CA THR A 4 -4.94 9.92 32.60
C THR A 4 -5.55 10.58 31.37
N HIS A 5 -4.98 11.71 30.94
CA HIS A 5 -5.32 12.31 29.66
C HIS A 5 -4.90 11.32 28.58
N LYS A 6 -5.87 10.73 27.87
CA LYS A 6 -5.57 10.00 26.65
C LYS A 6 -4.94 11.01 25.67
N PRO A 7 -3.80 10.67 25.03
CA PRO A 7 -3.23 11.54 24.02
C PRO A 7 -4.24 11.75 22.90
N ALA A 8 -4.35 12.97 22.39
CA ALA A 8 -5.06 13.22 21.16
C ALA A 8 -4.34 12.44 20.04
N VAL A 9 -5.10 11.78 19.17
CA VAL A 9 -4.57 11.06 18.00
C VAL A 9 -5.31 11.62 16.79
N ALA A 10 -4.55 11.98 15.76
CA ALA A 10 -5.06 12.30 14.43
C ALA A 10 -4.36 11.40 13.42
N ILE A 11 -5.11 10.82 12.50
CA ILE A 11 -4.56 9.98 11.43
C ILE A 11 -4.71 10.73 10.12
N PHE A 12 -3.57 11.04 9.51
CA PHE A 12 -3.44 11.60 8.18
C PHE A 12 -3.06 10.47 7.23
N GLY A 13 -3.96 10.12 6.33
CA GLY A 13 -3.70 9.11 5.30
C GLY A 13 -3.81 9.73 3.92
N PRO A 14 -2.84 9.51 3.01
CA PRO A 14 -3.11 9.69 1.60
C PRO A 14 -4.12 8.60 1.23
N THR A 15 -5.39 8.98 1.17
CA THR A 15 -6.38 8.14 0.52
C THR A 15 -6.41 8.62 -0.90
N ALA A 16 -5.76 7.89 -1.80
CA ALA A 16 -6.16 8.00 -3.20
C ALA A 16 -7.67 7.75 -3.21
N SER A 17 -8.47 8.78 -3.48
CA SER A 17 -9.89 8.57 -3.77
C SER A 17 -9.88 7.52 -4.85
N VAL A 18 -10.42 6.31 -4.57
CA VAL A 18 -10.21 5.06 -5.31
C VAL A 18 -9.74 5.40 -6.72
N PRO A 19 -8.41 5.38 -6.99
CA PRO A 19 -7.90 5.88 -8.26
C PRO A 19 -8.67 5.15 -9.33
N HIS A 20 -9.14 5.86 -10.35
CA HIS A 20 -9.95 5.25 -11.41
C HIS A 20 -9.31 3.91 -11.75
N PRO A 21 -10.02 2.76 -11.68
CA PRO A 21 -9.37 1.45 -11.58
C PRO A 21 -8.29 1.19 -12.64
N SER A 22 -8.46 1.75 -13.85
CA SER A 22 -7.45 1.72 -14.91
C SER A 22 -6.16 2.48 -14.60
N SER A 23 -6.22 3.65 -13.97
CA SER A 23 -5.05 4.44 -13.56
C SER A 23 -4.28 3.73 -12.44
N TYR A 24 -4.98 3.07 -11.52
CA TYR A 24 -4.33 2.31 -10.45
C TYR A 24 -3.58 1.10 -10.99
N GLN A 25 -4.22 0.36 -11.90
CA GLN A 25 -3.60 -0.77 -12.57
C GLN A 25 -2.33 -0.34 -13.34
N GLN A 26 -2.38 0.77 -14.09
CA GLN A 26 -1.22 1.30 -14.81
C GLN A 26 -0.05 1.65 -13.88
N LEU A 27 -0.32 2.20 -12.69
CA LEU A 27 0.72 2.50 -11.71
C LEU A 27 1.37 1.23 -11.17
N ILE A 28 0.59 0.17 -10.93
CA ILE A 28 1.09 -1.13 -10.48
C ILE A 28 1.94 -1.79 -11.56
N GLU A 29 1.49 -1.76 -12.81
CA GLU A 29 2.24 -2.28 -13.96
C GLU A 29 3.59 -1.54 -14.10
N THR A 30 3.54 -0.21 -14.10
CA THR A 30 4.74 0.64 -14.19
C THR A 30 5.72 0.37 -13.05
N ARG A 31 5.22 0.23 -11.82
CA ARG A 31 6.07 -0.06 -10.65
C ARG A 31 6.64 -1.47 -10.73
N GLY A 32 5.85 -2.46 -11.16
CA GLY A 32 6.29 -3.84 -11.35
C GLY A 32 7.40 -3.96 -12.37
N ASP A 33 7.29 -3.26 -13.50
CA ASP A 33 8.36 -3.21 -14.52
C ASP A 33 9.63 -2.57 -13.99
N ALA A 34 9.49 -1.47 -13.25
CA ALA A 34 10.62 -0.83 -12.61
C ALA A 34 11.31 -1.76 -11.58
N MET A 35 10.55 -2.53 -10.78
CA MET A 35 11.12 -3.49 -9.82
C MET A 35 11.95 -4.56 -10.54
N VAL A 36 11.41 -5.14 -11.61
CA VAL A 36 12.11 -6.18 -12.36
C VAL A 36 13.39 -5.63 -12.99
N LYS A 37 13.33 -4.44 -13.60
CA LYS A 37 14.49 -3.75 -14.17
C LYS A 37 15.55 -3.39 -13.11
N GLN A 38 15.12 -3.13 -11.87
CA GLN A 38 15.99 -2.77 -10.74
C GLN A 38 16.62 -3.97 -10.03
N GLY A 39 16.36 -5.20 -10.48
CA GLY A 39 17.04 -6.39 -9.96
C GLY A 39 16.20 -7.27 -9.04
N LEU A 40 14.87 -7.17 -9.06
CA LEU A 40 13.96 -8.04 -8.28
C LEU A 40 14.35 -9.53 -8.36
N LEU A 41 14.69 -10.05 -9.55
CA LEU A 41 15.05 -11.46 -9.70
C LEU A 41 16.32 -11.87 -8.93
N ALA A 42 17.26 -10.95 -8.71
CA ALA A 42 18.44 -11.21 -7.89
C ALA A 42 18.03 -11.32 -6.42
N GLU A 43 17.23 -10.37 -5.93
CA GLU A 43 16.71 -10.36 -4.56
C GLU A 43 15.89 -11.63 -4.25
N LEU A 44 15.04 -12.07 -5.19
CA LEU A 44 14.24 -13.28 -5.01
C LEU A 44 15.07 -14.56 -4.98
N ARG A 45 16.22 -14.60 -5.67
CA ARG A 45 17.16 -15.74 -5.58
C ARG A 45 17.87 -15.77 -4.23
N GLU A 46 18.26 -14.61 -3.70
CA GLU A 46 18.81 -14.50 -2.35
C GLU A 46 17.78 -14.93 -1.30
N LEU A 47 16.54 -14.48 -1.46
CA LEU A 47 15.43 -14.90 -0.60
C LEU A 47 15.26 -16.42 -0.65
N LYS A 48 15.25 -17.04 -1.84
CA LYS A 48 15.20 -18.51 -1.97
C LYS A 48 16.38 -19.22 -1.29
N ALA A 49 17.58 -18.67 -1.34
CA ALA A 49 18.72 -19.24 -0.63
C ALA A 49 18.50 -19.21 0.89
N LEU A 50 17.96 -18.10 1.41
CA LEU A 50 17.57 -17.99 2.83
C LEU A 50 16.46 -18.98 3.20
N GLU A 51 15.47 -19.22 2.32
CA GLU A 51 14.40 -20.21 2.56
C GLU A 51 15.01 -21.59 2.79
N LYS A 52 15.92 -21.99 1.89
CA LYS A 52 16.58 -23.29 1.95
C LYS A 52 17.41 -23.46 3.23
N THR A 53 18.10 -22.41 3.66
CA THR A 53 18.96 -22.47 4.85
C THR A 53 18.18 -22.41 6.16
N LEU A 54 17.14 -21.57 6.24
CA LEU A 54 16.42 -21.29 7.48
C LEU A 54 15.22 -22.22 7.71
N LEU A 55 14.56 -22.67 6.64
CA LEU A 55 13.36 -23.51 6.73
C LEU A 55 13.61 -24.97 6.35
N GLN A 56 14.85 -25.34 6.00
CA GLN A 56 15.21 -26.71 5.59
C GLN A 56 14.31 -27.27 4.46
N GLY A 57 13.69 -26.40 3.67
CA GLY A 57 12.76 -26.76 2.59
C GLY A 57 11.28 -26.82 3.00
N GLU A 58 10.92 -26.60 4.27
CA GLU A 58 9.52 -26.42 4.69
C GLU A 58 9.01 -25.02 4.34
N ARG A 59 8.64 -24.86 3.07
CA ARG A 59 8.13 -23.61 2.53
C ARG A 59 6.74 -23.29 3.07
N ASP A 60 6.61 -22.13 3.73
CA ASP A 60 5.33 -21.57 4.16
C ASP A 60 5.18 -20.11 3.69
N PHE A 61 4.44 -19.93 2.60
CA PHE A 61 4.13 -18.62 2.02
C PHE A 61 3.14 -17.79 2.86
N ASN A 62 2.69 -18.26 4.03
CA ASN A 62 1.82 -17.49 4.91
C ASN A 62 2.58 -16.84 6.08
N ARG A 63 3.89 -17.09 6.20
CA ARG A 63 4.66 -16.69 7.38
C ARG A 63 5.89 -15.87 7.03
N GLY A 64 6.18 -14.88 7.88
CA GLY A 64 7.42 -14.10 7.81
C GLY A 64 7.58 -13.33 6.51
N VAL A 65 8.80 -13.28 5.99
CA VAL A 65 9.16 -12.60 4.73
C VAL A 65 8.70 -13.38 3.49
N TRP A 66 8.45 -14.68 3.62
CA TRP A 66 8.09 -15.59 2.52
C TRP A 66 6.73 -15.30 1.89
N LYS A 67 5.87 -14.57 2.61
CA LYS A 67 4.57 -14.10 2.11
C LYS A 67 4.65 -12.84 1.26
N ALA A 68 5.82 -12.22 1.12
CA ALA A 68 5.97 -10.98 0.38
C ALA A 68 5.55 -11.18 -1.08
N ILE A 69 4.64 -10.33 -1.57
CA ILE A 69 4.16 -10.38 -2.96
C ILE A 69 5.36 -10.25 -3.91
N GLY A 70 5.46 -11.19 -4.84
CA GLY A 70 6.60 -11.37 -5.73
C GLY A 70 7.34 -12.68 -5.45
N TYR A 71 7.48 -13.10 -4.18
CA TYR A 71 8.20 -14.35 -3.91
C TYR A 71 7.38 -15.62 -4.21
N PRO A 72 6.14 -15.79 -3.68
CA PRO A 72 5.29 -16.91 -4.06
C PRO A 72 5.00 -16.97 -5.57
N GLU A 73 4.79 -15.82 -6.20
CA GLU A 73 4.44 -15.73 -7.62
C GLU A 73 5.59 -16.16 -8.54
N PHE A 74 6.84 -15.90 -8.14
CA PHE A 74 8.02 -16.33 -8.89
C PHE A 74 8.59 -17.68 -8.44
N SER A 75 8.02 -18.33 -7.42
CA SER A 75 8.51 -19.63 -6.94
C SER A 75 8.67 -20.66 -8.07
N PRO A 76 7.70 -20.84 -9.00
CA PRO A 76 7.88 -21.75 -10.14
C PRO A 76 9.08 -21.40 -11.03
N TYR A 77 9.33 -20.11 -11.27
CA TYR A 77 10.49 -19.63 -12.03
C TYR A 77 11.81 -19.89 -11.28
N LEU A 78 11.82 -19.65 -9.97
CA LEU A 78 13.01 -19.84 -9.13
C LEU A 78 13.36 -21.32 -8.96
N ASP A 79 12.35 -22.20 -8.91
CA ASP A 79 12.47 -23.66 -8.78
C ASP A 79 12.84 -24.35 -10.09
N TYR A 80 12.74 -23.67 -11.22
CA TYR A 80 13.02 -24.26 -12.52
C TYR A 80 14.52 -24.43 -12.82
N ASP A 81 14.96 -25.68 -12.79
CA ASP A 81 16.32 -26.17 -13.10
C ASP A 81 16.45 -26.81 -14.50
N GLY A 82 15.36 -26.87 -15.27
CA GLY A 82 15.36 -27.45 -16.61
C GLY A 82 16.14 -26.62 -17.65
N ALA A 83 16.50 -27.29 -18.74
CA ALA A 83 17.30 -26.73 -19.84
C ALA A 83 16.49 -25.96 -20.90
N SER A 84 15.16 -26.01 -20.88
CA SER A 84 14.34 -25.26 -21.86
C SER A 84 14.25 -23.78 -21.48
N ASP A 85 14.88 -22.93 -22.28
CA ASP A 85 14.81 -21.48 -22.15
C ASP A 85 13.39 -20.95 -22.40
N ILE A 86 12.67 -21.56 -23.35
CA ILE A 86 11.27 -21.20 -23.64
C ILE A 86 10.41 -21.37 -22.38
N LYS A 87 10.54 -22.49 -21.68
CA LYS A 87 9.79 -22.74 -20.44
C LYS A 87 10.21 -21.77 -19.33
N ARG A 88 11.49 -21.45 -19.22
CA ARG A 88 12.00 -20.46 -18.25
C ARG A 88 11.36 -19.09 -18.46
N GLU A 89 11.29 -18.64 -19.71
CA GLU A 89 10.70 -17.35 -20.09
C GLU A 89 9.20 -17.30 -19.79
N VAL A 90 8.48 -18.39 -20.09
CA VAL A 90 7.05 -18.51 -19.76
C VAL A 90 6.81 -18.37 -18.25
N LEU A 91 7.61 -19.06 -17.42
CA LEU A 91 7.49 -18.99 -15.96
C LEU A 91 7.83 -17.60 -15.43
N TYR A 92 8.80 -16.91 -16.04
CA TYR A 92 9.13 -15.53 -15.71
C TYR A 92 7.95 -14.59 -15.98
N HIS A 93 7.37 -14.62 -17.19
CA HIS A 93 6.21 -13.79 -17.53
C HIS A 93 4.98 -14.11 -16.68
N GLN A 94 4.77 -15.38 -16.34
CA GLN A 94 3.73 -15.78 -15.41
C GLN A 94 3.96 -15.16 -14.04
N GLY A 95 5.18 -15.20 -13.50
CA GLY A 95 5.53 -14.57 -12.22
C GLY A 95 5.27 -13.06 -12.21
N VAL A 96 5.68 -12.35 -13.28
CA VAL A 96 5.39 -10.90 -13.42
C VAL A 96 3.90 -10.63 -13.42
N THR A 97 3.13 -11.40 -14.20
CA THR A 97 1.67 -11.22 -14.33
C THR A 97 0.96 -11.48 -13.01
N MET A 98 1.30 -12.59 -12.34
CA MET A 98 0.72 -12.93 -11.05
C MET A 98 1.09 -11.91 -9.97
N MET A 99 2.35 -11.44 -9.92
CA MET A 99 2.79 -10.43 -8.96
C MET A 99 1.97 -9.14 -9.08
N ARG A 100 1.74 -8.67 -10.32
CA ARG A 100 0.90 -7.50 -10.58
C ARG A 100 -0.55 -7.73 -10.13
N ALA A 101 -1.12 -8.89 -10.43
CA ALA A 101 -2.47 -9.24 -10.01
C ALA A 101 -2.62 -9.29 -8.48
N SER A 102 -1.68 -9.96 -7.79
CA SER A 102 -1.62 -10.00 -6.32
C SER A 102 -1.45 -8.60 -5.71
N THR A 103 -0.63 -7.74 -6.32
CA THR A 103 -0.44 -6.35 -5.86
C THR A 103 -1.72 -5.53 -6.03
N LEU A 104 -2.44 -5.70 -7.13
CA LEU A 104 -3.72 -5.03 -7.38
C LEU A 104 -4.78 -5.48 -6.36
N GLN A 105 -4.91 -6.78 -6.15
CA GLN A 105 -5.82 -7.33 -5.15
C GLN A 105 -5.47 -6.84 -3.74
N TYR A 106 -4.18 -6.78 -3.40
CA TYR A 106 -3.74 -6.25 -2.11
C TYR A 106 -4.16 -4.79 -1.92
N GLY A 107 -3.98 -3.95 -2.95
CA GLY A 107 -4.44 -2.57 -2.95
C GLY A 107 -5.94 -2.43 -2.71
N PHE A 108 -6.76 -3.22 -3.42
CA PHE A 108 -8.21 -3.24 -3.19
C PHE A 108 -8.60 -3.71 -1.79
N ASN A 109 -7.94 -4.76 -1.29
CA ASN A 109 -8.17 -5.26 0.07
C ASN A 109 -7.82 -4.20 1.12
N GLN A 110 -6.75 -3.43 0.92
CA GLN A 110 -6.40 -2.31 1.80
C GLN A 110 -7.49 -1.23 1.81
N LEU A 111 -8.01 -0.85 0.64
CA LEU A 111 -9.09 0.13 0.53
C LEU A 111 -10.37 -0.35 1.22
N GLU A 112 -10.75 -1.60 1.02
CA GLU A 112 -11.91 -2.19 1.69
C GLU A 112 -11.71 -2.27 3.21
N TRP A 113 -10.52 -2.64 3.68
CA TRP A 113 -10.22 -2.64 5.12
C TRP A 113 -10.26 -1.23 5.72
N LEU A 114 -9.71 -0.23 5.02
CA LEU A 114 -9.79 1.17 5.44
C LEU A 114 -11.25 1.64 5.56
N ARG A 115 -12.08 1.32 4.56
CA ARG A 115 -13.48 1.74 4.48
C ARG A 115 -14.37 1.05 5.49
N HIS A 116 -14.20 -0.26 5.67
CA HIS A 116 -15.11 -1.09 6.45
C HIS A 116 -14.66 -1.41 7.85
N THR A 117 -13.36 -1.31 8.14
CA THR A 117 -12.81 -1.70 9.44
C THR A 117 -12.17 -0.52 10.14
N LEU A 118 -11.16 0.11 9.53
CA LEU A 118 -10.40 1.15 10.23
C LEU A 118 -11.23 2.42 10.45
N THR A 119 -11.83 2.98 9.40
CA THR A 119 -12.57 4.25 9.49
C THR A 119 -13.73 4.17 10.49
N PRO A 120 -14.59 3.12 10.47
CA PRO A 120 -15.65 2.98 11.47
C PRO A 120 -15.11 2.84 12.90
N PHE A 121 -14.00 2.10 13.09
CA PHE A 121 -13.36 1.96 14.39
C PHE A 121 -12.84 3.30 14.92
N LEU A 122 -12.16 4.09 14.09
CA LEU A 122 -11.64 5.41 14.47
C LEU A 122 -12.77 6.39 14.81
N HIS A 123 -13.84 6.36 14.02
CA HIS A 123 -15.03 7.17 14.25
C HIS A 123 -15.69 6.86 15.60
N GLN A 124 -15.86 5.57 15.95
CA GLN A 124 -16.35 5.15 17.28
C GLN A 124 -15.47 5.65 18.43
N ARG A 125 -14.17 5.80 18.19
CA ARG A 125 -13.19 6.32 19.16
C ARG A 125 -13.10 7.84 19.18
N LYS A 126 -13.90 8.56 18.37
CA LYS A 126 -13.85 10.01 18.19
C LYS A 126 -12.46 10.50 17.76
N VAL A 127 -11.79 9.73 16.91
CA VAL A 127 -10.50 10.08 16.32
C VAL A 127 -10.73 10.80 15.00
N ALA A 128 -10.18 12.00 14.89
CA ALA A 128 -10.21 12.76 13.64
C ALA A 128 -9.43 12.00 12.55
N THR A 129 -10.11 11.72 11.44
CA THR A 129 -9.55 11.02 10.28
C THR A 129 -9.70 11.94 9.08
N ILE A 130 -8.59 12.21 8.39
CA ILE A 130 -8.60 13.10 7.23
C ILE A 130 -8.02 12.37 6.02
N SER A 131 -8.80 12.42 4.94
CA SER A 131 -8.51 11.83 3.65
C SER A 131 -7.92 12.88 2.71
N LEU A 132 -6.68 12.68 2.28
CA LEU A 132 -6.02 13.53 1.28
C LEU A 132 -6.04 12.83 -0.08
N ASN A 133 -6.65 13.48 -1.07
CA ASN A 133 -6.72 12.93 -2.41
C ASN A 133 -5.34 12.99 -3.09
N VAL A 134 -4.98 11.93 -3.81
CA VAL A 134 -3.77 11.85 -4.61
C VAL A 134 -4.18 11.68 -6.06
N THR A 135 -4.10 12.74 -6.85
CA THR A 135 -4.47 12.70 -8.27
C THR A 135 -3.29 12.23 -9.14
N ASP A 136 -2.14 12.87 -8.97
CA ASP A 136 -0.93 12.59 -9.73
C ASP A 136 0.32 13.09 -8.96
N LYS A 137 1.51 12.77 -9.48
CA LYS A 137 2.78 13.15 -8.82
C LYS A 137 3.04 14.65 -8.89
N GLN A 138 2.63 15.32 -9.96
CA GLN A 138 2.84 16.75 -10.18
C GLN A 138 2.04 17.59 -9.18
N SER A 139 0.85 17.11 -8.80
CA SER A 139 -0.06 17.78 -7.88
C SER A 139 0.23 17.50 -6.40
N TRP A 140 1.18 16.61 -6.08
CA TRP A 140 1.48 16.16 -4.71
C TRP A 140 1.70 17.29 -3.70
N ALA A 141 2.53 18.28 -4.07
CA ALA A 141 2.89 19.37 -3.17
C ALA A 141 1.65 20.19 -2.74
N ALA A 142 0.74 20.43 -3.68
CA ALA A 142 -0.46 21.24 -3.46
C ALA A 142 -1.63 20.44 -2.85
N GLU A 143 -1.81 19.18 -3.25
CA GLU A 143 -2.99 18.38 -2.85
C GLU A 143 -2.76 17.55 -1.58
N VAL A 144 -1.51 17.18 -1.28
CA VAL A 144 -1.18 16.26 -0.20
C VAL A 144 -0.23 16.91 0.81
N GLU A 145 0.96 17.33 0.37
CA GLU A 145 2.02 17.78 1.28
C GLU A 145 1.63 19.06 2.05
N GLY A 146 1.29 20.13 1.32
CA GLY A 146 0.89 21.39 1.93
C GLY A 146 -0.30 21.25 2.90
N PRO A 147 -1.41 20.62 2.49
CA PRO A 147 -2.52 20.32 3.38
C PRO A 147 -2.12 19.47 4.59
N ALA A 148 -1.36 18.39 4.41
CA ALA A 148 -0.91 17.52 5.51
C ALA A 148 -0.10 18.29 6.55
N LEU A 149 0.87 19.10 6.10
CA LEU A 149 1.70 19.92 6.99
C LEU A 149 0.88 20.97 7.73
N SER A 150 -0.06 21.63 7.05
CA SER A 150 -0.95 22.61 7.67
C SER A 150 -1.80 21.97 8.77
N MET A 151 -2.39 20.79 8.50
CA MET A 151 -3.23 20.09 9.48
C MET A 151 -2.42 19.51 10.63
N ALA A 152 -1.22 18.98 10.37
CA ALA A 152 -0.30 18.53 11.41
C ALA A 152 0.09 19.71 12.32
N SER A 153 0.42 20.87 11.76
CA SER A 153 0.72 22.09 12.51
C SER A 153 -0.46 22.54 13.39
N GLN A 154 -1.67 22.62 12.82
CA GLN A 154 -2.90 22.95 13.57
C GLN A 154 -3.15 21.97 14.74
N PHE A 155 -2.88 20.68 14.51
CA PHE A 155 -3.00 19.66 15.54
C PHE A 155 -1.97 19.84 16.67
N PHE A 156 -0.70 20.09 16.33
CA PHE A 156 0.37 20.30 17.32
C PHE A 156 0.18 21.56 18.15
N HIS A 157 -0.35 22.63 17.57
CA HIS A 157 -0.53 23.92 18.24
C HIS A 157 -1.89 24.07 18.95
N GLY A 158 -2.69 23.01 19.04
CA GLY A 158 -3.88 22.96 19.89
C GLY A 158 -5.06 23.80 19.39
N THR A 159 -5.06 24.20 18.12
CA THR A 159 -6.27 24.71 17.47
C THR A 159 -7.30 23.59 17.39
N HIS A 160 -8.36 23.68 18.20
CA HIS A 160 -9.46 22.68 18.27
C HIS A 160 -10.30 22.57 17.00
N SER A 161 -10.00 23.36 15.96
CA SER A 161 -10.68 23.35 14.67
C SER A 161 -9.65 23.10 13.59
N VAL A 162 -9.62 21.87 13.06
CA VAL A 162 -8.92 21.58 11.81
C VAL A 162 -9.89 21.91 10.68
N THR A 163 -9.67 23.02 9.99
CA THR A 163 -10.51 23.40 8.85
C THR A 163 -10.16 22.53 7.64
N PRO A 164 -11.12 21.82 7.02
CA PRO A 164 -10.89 21.15 5.75
C PRO A 164 -10.44 22.18 4.71
N VAL A 165 -9.36 21.89 3.98
CA VAL A 165 -8.95 22.76 2.87
C VAL A 165 -10.02 22.68 1.76
N PRO A 166 -10.55 23.79 1.25
CA PRO A 166 -11.53 23.77 0.16
C PRO A 166 -10.85 23.34 -1.15
N GLY A 167 -10.83 22.03 -1.41
CA GLY A 167 -10.56 21.49 -2.74
C GLY A 167 -11.85 21.44 -3.55
N LYS A 168 -11.79 21.74 -4.86
CA LYS A 168 -12.91 21.52 -5.80
C LYS A 168 -13.20 20.02 -5.94
N VAL A 169 -13.86 19.43 -4.96
CA VAL A 169 -14.30 18.03 -5.02
C VAL A 169 -15.77 18.02 -5.40
N SER A 170 -16.07 17.67 -6.65
CA SER A 170 -17.44 17.55 -7.20
C SER A 170 -18.24 16.38 -6.62
N ASN A 171 -17.76 15.75 -5.55
CA ASN A 171 -18.50 14.82 -4.68
C ASN A 171 -17.67 14.54 -3.42
N PRO A 172 -17.85 15.28 -2.31
CA PRO A 172 -17.17 14.98 -1.06
C PRO A 172 -17.78 13.71 -0.47
N ARG A 173 -17.21 12.55 -0.79
CA ARG A 173 -17.57 11.27 -0.16
C ARG A 173 -16.57 10.89 0.94
N VAL A 174 -16.37 11.77 1.93
CA VAL A 174 -16.11 11.45 3.35
C VAL A 174 -16.37 12.73 4.14
N VAL A 175 -17.36 12.68 5.02
CA VAL A 175 -17.74 13.77 5.93
C VAL A 175 -16.87 13.71 7.18
N CYS A 176 -16.18 14.80 7.49
CA CYS A 176 -15.59 15.04 8.81
C CYS A 176 -16.72 15.15 9.84
N LEU A 177 -16.63 14.41 10.95
CA LEU A 177 -17.38 14.70 12.16
C LEU A 177 -16.40 15.03 13.29
N LEU A 178 -16.57 16.24 13.84
CA LEU A 178 -16.29 16.52 15.25
C LEU A 178 -17.41 15.89 16.10
#